data_AF-A0A317Z7I8-F1
#
_entry.id   AF-A0A317Z7I8-F1
#
_cell.length_a   1.000
_cell.length_b   1.000
_cell.length_c   1.000
_cell.angle_alpha   90.00
_cell.angle_beta   90.00
_cell.angle_gamma   90.00
#
_symmetry.space_group_name_H-M   'P 1'
#
loop_
_entity.id
_entity.type
_entity.pdbx_description
1 polymer ?
#
loop_
_entity_poly.entity_id
_entity_poly.type
_entity_poly.pdbx_seq_one_letter_code
_entity_poly.pdbx_strand_id
1 'polypeptide(L)'
;TNLMIGRKLYSDDDAQFDKIIELDVTALEPQVTWGTSPEMGVSFSTPFPEIQNVNDERAYQYMGLKPGQLATDIPLGYVFLGSCTNARISDL
;
A
#
# COMPACT_ATOMS: atom_id res chain seq x y z
N THR A 1 29.93 14.00 17.08
CA THR A 1 29.76 12.78 17.92
C THR A 1 28.28 12.59 18.17
N ASN A 2 27.75 11.36 18.08
CA ASN A 2 26.32 10.96 18.21
C ASN A 2 25.38 11.08 16.97
N LEU A 3 25.60 10.26 15.94
CA LEU A 3 24.59 10.00 14.89
C LEU A 3 24.20 8.50 14.77
N MET A 4 24.65 7.64 15.69
CA MET A 4 24.50 6.18 15.57
C MET A 4 23.70 5.50 16.70
N ILE A 5 23.11 6.26 17.64
CA ILE A 5 22.40 5.67 18.80
C ILE A 5 21.19 4.85 18.34
N GLY A 6 20.44 5.33 17.35
CA GLY A 6 19.23 4.66 16.86
C GLY A 6 19.49 3.28 16.22
N ARG A 7 20.65 3.05 15.59
CA ARG A 7 21.01 1.72 15.03
C ARG A 7 21.31 0.68 16.11
N LYS A 8 21.44 1.10 17.38
CA LYS A 8 21.64 0.22 18.54
C LYS A 8 20.37 0.03 19.37
N LEU A 9 19.22 0.55 18.92
CA LEU A 9 17.93 0.32 19.55
C LEU A 9 17.26 -0.85 18.84
N TYR A 10 17.20 -1.99 19.51
CA TYR A 10 16.51 -3.21 19.08
C TYR A 10 15.79 -3.81 20.29
N SER A 11 14.78 -4.64 20.05
CA SER A 11 14.10 -5.39 21.12
C SER A 11 15.06 -6.40 21.76
N ASP A 12 14.90 -6.67 23.04
CA ASP A 12 15.67 -7.72 23.74
C ASP A 12 15.39 -9.11 23.12
N ASP A 13 16.37 -10.02 23.22
CA ASP A 13 16.31 -11.36 22.63
C ASP A 13 15.15 -12.22 23.19
N ASP A 14 14.63 -11.87 24.38
CA ASP A 14 13.53 -12.54 25.07
C ASP A 14 12.19 -11.77 24.98
N ALA A 15 12.11 -10.76 24.10
CA ALA A 15 10.88 -10.01 23.87
C ALA A 15 9.74 -10.92 23.40
N GLN A 16 8.60 -10.87 24.11
CA GLN A 16 7.40 -11.61 23.76
C GLN A 16 6.42 -10.69 23.01
N PHE A 17 5.90 -11.19 21.88
CA PHE A 17 4.90 -10.51 21.07
C PHE A 17 3.60 -11.31 21.08
N ASP A 18 2.46 -10.65 21.21
CA ASP A 18 1.14 -11.31 21.14
C ASP A 18 0.88 -12.00 19.79
N LYS A 19 1.54 -11.50 18.73
CA LYS A 19 1.43 -12.03 17.37
C LYS A 19 2.70 -11.76 16.57
N ILE A 20 3.16 -12.78 15.85
CA ILE A 20 4.27 -12.69 14.88
C ILE A 20 3.69 -12.95 13.49
N ILE A 21 4.01 -12.07 12.54
CA ILE A 21 3.64 -12.22 11.13
C ILE A 21 4.93 -12.10 10.32
N GLU A 22 5.29 -13.16 9.61
CA GLU A 22 6.45 -13.20 8.71
C GLU A 22 6.00 -12.97 7.27
N LEU A 23 6.66 -12.07 6.57
CA LEU A 23 6.36 -11.70 5.18
C LEU A 23 7.64 -11.77 4.35
N ASP A 24 7.65 -12.60 3.31
CA ASP A 24 8.69 -12.58 2.29
C ASP A 24 8.37 -11.46 1.29
N VAL A 25 9.25 -10.46 1.23
CA VAL A 25 9.11 -9.29 0.36
C VAL A 25 10.02 -9.36 -0.87
N THR A 26 10.74 -10.46 -1.09
CA THR A 26 11.68 -10.60 -2.21
C THR A 26 10.99 -10.55 -3.57
N ALA A 27 9.73 -10.96 -3.64
CA ALA A 27 8.88 -10.92 -4.83
C ALA A 27 7.78 -9.86 -4.76
N LEU A 28 7.85 -8.92 -3.81
CA LEU A 28 6.80 -7.90 -3.64
C LEU A 28 6.80 -6.92 -4.82
N GLU A 29 5.68 -6.87 -5.53
CA GLU A 29 5.46 -5.92 -6.62
C GLU A 29 4.96 -4.56 -6.12
N PRO A 30 5.11 -3.49 -6.93
CA PRO A 30 4.45 -2.22 -6.66
C PRO A 30 2.95 -2.42 -6.40
N GLN A 31 2.44 -1.77 -5.35
CA GLN A 31 1.03 -1.86 -4.95
C GLN A 31 0.29 -0.59 -5.31
N VAL A 32 -1.01 -0.73 -5.59
CA VAL A 32 -1.94 0.38 -5.81
C VAL A 32 -3.23 0.14 -5.03
N THR A 33 -3.79 1.22 -4.48
CA THR A 33 -5.12 1.21 -3.86
C THR A 33 -6.14 1.63 -4.90
N TRP A 34 -7.15 0.79 -5.16
CA TRP A 34 -8.16 1.05 -6.19
C TRP A 34 -9.45 1.66 -5.64
N GLY A 35 -9.70 1.52 -4.34
CA GLY A 35 -10.96 1.92 -3.69
C GLY A 35 -10.83 3.13 -2.76
N THR A 36 -11.77 3.24 -1.83
CA THR A 36 -11.89 4.37 -0.88
C THR A 36 -11.30 4.09 0.51
N SER A 37 -10.76 2.89 0.72
CA SER A 37 -10.08 2.47 1.95
C SER A 37 -8.63 2.06 1.65
N PRO A 38 -7.64 2.39 2.50
CA PRO A 38 -6.25 1.97 2.31
C PRO A 38 -6.06 0.44 2.19
N GLU A 39 -6.98 -0.35 2.76
CA GLU A 39 -6.93 -1.81 2.71
C GLU A 39 -7.32 -2.39 1.34
N MET A 40 -7.92 -1.58 0.46
CA MET A 40 -8.31 -1.98 -0.89
C MET A 40 -7.12 -1.91 -1.86
N GLY A 41 -6.03 -2.59 -1.50
CA GLY A 41 -4.78 -2.65 -2.25
C GLY A 41 -4.67 -3.91 -3.11
N VAL A 42 -4.04 -3.76 -4.28
CA VAL A 42 -3.65 -4.87 -5.16
C VAL A 42 -2.27 -4.60 -5.75
N SER A 43 -1.58 -5.65 -6.23
CA SER A 43 -0.41 -5.47 -7.09
C SER A 43 -0.79 -4.71 -8.34
N PHE A 44 0.09 -3.82 -8.79
CA PHE A 44 -0.12 -2.95 -9.96
C PHE A 44 -0.47 -3.74 -11.23
N SER A 45 0.06 -4.96 -11.36
CA SER A 45 -0.15 -5.86 -12.50
C SER A 45 -1.47 -6.64 -12.45
N THR A 46 -2.21 -6.58 -11.34
CA THR A 46 -3.41 -7.39 -11.09
C THR A 46 -4.68 -6.61 -11.45
N PRO A 47 -5.68 -7.24 -12.11
CA PRO A 47 -6.98 -6.61 -12.32
C PRO A 47 -7.70 -6.33 -11.00
N PHE A 48 -8.49 -5.27 -10.93
CA PHE A 48 -9.27 -4.95 -9.74
C PHE A 48 -10.28 -6.06 -9.41
N PRO A 49 -10.48 -6.38 -8.12
CA PRO A 49 -11.20 -7.58 -7.69
C PRO A 49 -12.69 -7.51 -8.02
N GLU A 50 -13.32 -8.67 -8.16
CA GLU A 50 -14.78 -8.74 -8.25
C GLU A 50 -15.46 -8.21 -6.98
N ILE A 51 -16.70 -7.72 -7.14
CA ILE A 51 -17.51 -7.21 -6.03
C ILE A 51 -17.87 -8.38 -5.10
N GLN A 52 -17.47 -8.28 -3.82
CA GLN A 52 -17.82 -9.27 -2.81
C GLN A 52 -18.82 -8.73 -1.78
N ASN A 53 -18.88 -7.40 -1.61
CA ASN A 53 -19.75 -6.77 -0.62
C ASN A 53 -20.16 -5.34 -1.01
N VAL A 54 -21.05 -4.74 -0.20
CA VAL A 54 -21.58 -3.38 -0.41
C VAL A 54 -20.51 -2.27 -0.35
N ASN A 55 -19.41 -2.48 0.38
CA ASN A 55 -18.31 -1.50 0.40
C ASN A 55 -17.57 -1.49 -0.92
N ASP A 56 -17.37 -2.66 -1.55
CA ASP A 56 -16.76 -2.75 -2.89
C ASP A 56 -17.66 -2.06 -3.92
N GLU A 57 -18.99 -2.31 -3.89
CA GLU A 57 -19.96 -1.64 -4.76
C GLU A 57 -19.87 -0.12 -4.65
N ARG A 58 -19.84 0.40 -3.42
CA ARG A 58 -19.73 1.84 -3.15
C ARG A 58 -18.38 2.39 -3.59
N ALA A 59 -17.28 1.66 -3.38
CA ALA A 59 -15.95 2.08 -3.81
C ALA A 59 -15.88 2.20 -5.33
N TYR A 60 -16.37 1.20 -6.08
CA TYR A 60 -16.42 1.26 -7.54
C TYR A 60 -17.28 2.40 -8.07
N GLN A 61 -18.47 2.59 -7.49
CA GLN A 61 -19.35 3.71 -7.87
C GLN A 61 -18.69 5.07 -7.60
N TYR A 62 -18.05 5.22 -6.44
CA TYR A 62 -17.38 6.47 -6.06
C TYR A 62 -16.16 6.77 -6.93
N MET A 63 -15.31 5.77 -7.17
CA MET A 63 -14.08 5.91 -7.94
C MET A 63 -14.33 5.97 -9.45
N GLY A 64 -15.51 5.55 -9.92
CA GLY A 64 -15.83 5.47 -11.34
C GLY A 64 -15.07 4.36 -12.06
N LEU A 65 -14.73 3.28 -11.34
CA LEU A 65 -13.98 2.13 -11.83
C LEU A 65 -14.89 0.90 -11.99
N LYS A 66 -14.37 -0.18 -12.58
CA LYS A 66 -15.10 -1.45 -12.74
C LYS A 66 -14.25 -2.64 -12.29
N PRO A 67 -14.88 -3.72 -11.78
CA PRO A 67 -14.21 -5.01 -11.62
C PRO A 67 -13.51 -5.47 -12.90
N GLY A 68 -12.36 -6.11 -12.74
CA GLY A 68 -11.56 -6.63 -13.86
C GLY A 68 -10.72 -5.60 -14.61
N GLN A 69 -10.91 -4.30 -14.37
CA GLN A 69 -10.09 -3.23 -14.96
C GLN A 69 -8.67 -3.26 -14.39
N LEU A 70 -7.67 -2.91 -15.20
CA LEU A 70 -6.28 -2.75 -14.76
C LEU A 70 -5.99 -1.30 -14.36
N ALA A 71 -5.03 -1.10 -13.45
CA ALA A 71 -4.55 0.24 -13.11
C ALA A 71 -4.02 1.01 -14.34
N THR A 72 -3.45 0.29 -15.31
CA THR A 72 -2.96 0.85 -16.58
C THR A 72 -4.06 1.35 -17.51
N ASP A 73 -5.31 0.94 -17.30
CA ASP A 73 -6.44 1.38 -18.11
C ASP A 73 -6.93 2.79 -17.70
N ILE A 74 -6.47 3.29 -16.55
CA ILE A 74 -6.90 4.58 -16.01
C ILE A 74 -6.09 5.72 -16.67
N PRO A 75 -6.74 6.65 -17.38
CA PRO A 75 -6.05 7.81 -17.92
C PRO A 75 -5.65 8.76 -16.77
N LEU A 76 -4.36 9.09 -16.72
CA LEU A 76 -3.83 10.03 -15.72
C LEU A 76 -4.11 11.48 -16.14
N GLY A 77 -4.89 12.20 -15.33
CA GLY A 77 -5.11 13.64 -15.52
C GLY A 77 -4.14 14.50 -14.70
N TYR A 78 -3.90 14.10 -13.45
CA TYR A 78 -3.05 14.82 -12.51
C TYR A 78 -2.22 13.83 -11.70
N VAL A 79 -1.01 14.24 -11.34
CA VAL A 79 -0.11 13.45 -10.48
C VAL A 79 0.30 14.31 -9.30
N PHE A 80 0.01 13.83 -8.10
CA PHE A 80 0.42 14.44 -6.85
C PHE A 80 1.56 13.60 -6.26
N LEU A 81 2.71 14.23 -6.01
CA LEU A 81 3.86 13.58 -5.38
C LEU A 81 4.04 14.18 -3.98
N GLY A 82 4.17 13.32 -2.97
CA GLY A 82 4.36 13.72 -1.59
C GLY A 82 3.23 13.31 -0.65
N SER A 83 3.57 13.30 0.64
CA SER A 83 2.68 13.35 1.82
C SER A 83 3.61 13.42 3.05
N CYS A 84 3.08 13.53 4.28
CA CYS A 84 3.92 13.33 5.46
C CYS A 84 4.55 11.92 5.52
N THR A 85 4.00 10.96 4.77
CA THR A 85 4.48 9.58 4.67
C THR A 85 5.59 9.42 3.62
N ASN A 86 5.53 10.13 2.48
CA ASN A 86 6.42 9.90 1.33
C ASN A 86 6.90 11.23 0.69
N ALA A 87 7.69 12.02 1.42
CA ALA A 87 8.24 13.30 0.93
C ALA A 87 9.72 13.51 1.28
N ARG A 88 10.47 12.45 1.58
CA ARG A 88 11.92 12.54 1.78
C ARG A 88 12.59 12.73 0.42
N ILE A 89 13.79 13.31 0.42
CA ILE A 89 14.60 13.43 -0.81
C ILE A 89 14.90 12.07 -1.45
N SER A 90 14.95 11.00 -0.65
CA SER A 90 15.10 9.63 -1.13
C SER A 90 13.85 9.05 -1.78
N ASP A 91 12.69 9.67 -1.57
CA ASP A 91 11.39 9.21 -2.07
C ASP A 91 11.05 9.84 -3.44
N LEU A 92 11.74 10.93 -3.81
CA LEU A 92 11.60 11.69 -5.07
C LEU A 92 12.71 11.35 -6.06
#